data_AF-A0A353DSJ2-F1
#
_entry.id   AF-A0A353DSJ2-F1
#
_cell.length_a   1.000
_cell.length_b   1.000
_cell.length_c   1.000
_cell.angle_alpha   90.00
_cell.angle_beta   90.00
_cell.angle_gamma   90.00
#
_symmetry.space_group_name_H-M   'P 1'
#
loop_
_entity.id
_entity.type
_entity.pdbx_description
1 polymer ?
#
loop_
_entity_poly.entity_id
_entity_poly.type
_entity_poly.pdbx_seq_one_letter_code
_entity_poly.pdbx_strand_id
1 'polypeptide(L)'
;MTVYVTKTANTVVGGIAHMIEAANADYMNFPVNDTMKAEFVDEWCVRPGSKYIKILRDNGGSAWGFVVNTDTDKKFKKGDILKCAGWAAPARNKARGNVLEGNYPINWTGPLYL
;
A
#
# COMPACT_ATOMS: atom_id res chain seq x y z
N MET A 1 -12.94 -7.93 1.28
CA MET A 1 -12.39 -9.26 1.56
C MET A 1 -10.89 -9.20 1.36
N THR A 2 -10.09 -9.65 2.34
CA THR A 2 -8.62 -9.58 2.23
C THR A 2 -8.10 -10.27 0.99
N VAL A 3 -7.34 -9.53 0.16
CA VAL A 3 -6.68 -10.05 -1.04
C VAL A 3 -5.23 -10.35 -0.69
N TYR A 4 -4.76 -11.50 -1.14
CA TYR A 4 -3.39 -11.95 -0.88
C TYR A 4 -2.52 -11.69 -2.10
N VAL A 5 -1.48 -10.87 -1.95
CA VAL A 5 -0.53 -10.57 -3.03
C VAL A 5 0.51 -11.67 -3.07
N THR A 6 0.53 -12.48 -4.12
CA THR A 6 1.54 -13.54 -4.34
C THR A 6 2.65 -13.13 -5.30
N LYS A 7 2.43 -12.08 -6.09
CA LYS A 7 3.38 -11.57 -7.08
C LYS A 7 4.60 -10.96 -6.38
N THR A 8 5.79 -11.36 -6.82
CA THR A 8 7.07 -10.74 -6.44
C THR A 8 7.40 -9.60 -7.40
N ALA A 9 8.33 -8.73 -7.02
CA ALA A 9 8.78 -7.64 -7.89
C ALA A 9 10.28 -7.36 -7.76
N ASN A 10 10.91 -6.98 -8.88
CA ASN A 10 12.32 -6.59 -8.92
C ASN A 10 12.55 -5.11 -8.57
N THR A 11 11.48 -4.30 -8.52
CA THR A 11 11.55 -2.89 -8.16
C THR A 11 10.45 -2.54 -7.17
N VAL A 12 10.72 -1.57 -6.30
CA VAL A 12 9.74 -1.12 -5.29
C VAL A 12 8.48 -0.56 -5.97
N VAL A 13 8.64 0.13 -7.11
CA VAL A 13 7.51 0.67 -7.88
C VAL A 13 6.66 -0.45 -8.47
N GLY A 14 7.27 -1.49 -9.05
CA GLY A 14 6.54 -2.66 -9.54
C GLY A 14 5.80 -3.40 -8.42
N GLY A 15 6.44 -3.53 -7.25
CA GLY A 15 5.81 -4.12 -6.07
C GLY A 15 4.62 -3.31 -5.56
N ILE A 16 4.73 -1.98 -5.54
CA ILE A 16 3.62 -1.07 -5.19
C ILE A 16 2.47 -1.23 -6.19
N ALA A 17 2.75 -1.42 -7.48
CA ALA A 17 1.70 -1.64 -8.48
C ALA A 17 0.90 -2.92 -8.18
N HIS A 18 1.56 -4.03 -7.83
CA HIS A 18 0.86 -5.26 -7.41
C HIS A 18 0.05 -5.09 -6.12
N MET A 19 0.57 -4.31 -5.18
CA MET A 19 -0.15 -3.97 -3.95
C MET A 19 -1.43 -3.17 -4.23
N ILE A 20 -1.36 -2.17 -5.11
CA ILE A 20 -2.51 -1.34 -5.51
C ILE A 20 -3.52 -2.17 -6.31
N GLU A 21 -3.04 -3.03 -7.23
CA GLU A 21 -3.90 -3.97 -7.98
C GLU A 21 -4.74 -4.84 -7.03
N ALA A 22 -4.13 -5.35 -5.97
CA ALA A 22 -4.84 -6.14 -4.97
C ALA A 22 -5.84 -5.32 -4.14
N ALA A 23 -5.50 -4.07 -3.77
CA ALA A 23 -6.42 -3.17 -3.11
C ALA A 23 -7.64 -2.83 -3.99
N ASN A 24 -7.40 -2.61 -5.29
CA ASN A 24 -8.47 -2.39 -6.27
C ASN A 24 -9.35 -3.63 -6.41
N ALA A 25 -8.75 -4.81 -6.54
CA ALA A 25 -9.49 -6.08 -6.62
C ALA A 25 -10.38 -6.31 -5.40
N ASP A 26 -9.92 -5.96 -4.19
CA ASP A 26 -10.76 -6.01 -2.99
C ASP A 26 -11.96 -5.05 -3.12
N TYR A 27 -11.72 -3.79 -3.50
CA TYR A 27 -12.77 -2.77 -3.62
C TYR A 27 -13.85 -3.13 -4.66
N MET A 28 -13.49 -3.82 -5.75
CA MET A 28 -14.45 -4.23 -6.79
C MET A 28 -15.58 -5.13 -6.27
N ASN A 29 -15.34 -5.83 -5.15
CA ASN A 29 -16.35 -6.66 -4.49
C ASN A 29 -17.30 -5.88 -3.59
N PHE A 30 -17.05 -4.59 -3.35
CA PHE A 30 -17.90 -3.75 -2.53
C PHE A 30 -19.19 -3.37 -3.32
N PRO A 31 -20.38 -3.42 -2.71
CA PRO A 31 -21.66 -3.20 -3.39
C PRO A 31 -21.94 -1.71 -3.62
N VAL A 32 -21.08 -1.06 -4.40
CA VAL A 32 -21.19 0.33 -4.84
C VAL A 32 -21.31 0.41 -6.37
N ASN A 33 -21.70 1.56 -6.89
CA ASN A 33 -21.85 1.77 -8.32
C ASN A 33 -20.50 1.77 -9.07
N ASP A 34 -20.57 1.65 -10.40
CA ASP A 34 -19.36 1.57 -11.24
C ASP A 34 -18.55 2.87 -11.27
N THR A 35 -19.20 4.02 -11.07
CA THR A 35 -18.51 5.32 -10.96
C THR A 35 -17.56 5.34 -9.76
N MET A 36 -18.05 4.92 -8.58
CA MET A 36 -17.23 4.85 -7.36
C MET A 36 -16.08 3.86 -7.51
N LYS A 37 -16.30 2.75 -8.24
CA LYS A 37 -15.23 1.78 -8.55
C LYS A 37 -14.17 2.37 -9.47
N ALA A 38 -14.58 3.12 -10.49
CA ALA A 38 -13.66 3.80 -11.40
C ALA A 38 -12.84 4.87 -10.66
N GLU A 39 -13.49 5.74 -9.88
CA GLU A 39 -12.82 6.72 -9.02
C GLU A 39 -11.85 6.05 -8.03
N PHE A 40 -12.22 4.89 -7.49
CA PHE A 40 -11.30 4.13 -6.65
C PHE A 40 -10.05 3.65 -7.39
N VAL A 41 -10.12 3.31 -8.67
CA VAL A 41 -8.94 2.91 -9.44
C VAL A 41 -8.10 4.12 -9.87
N ASP A 42 -8.74 5.25 -10.17
CA ASP A 42 -8.06 6.39 -10.78
C ASP A 42 -7.38 7.33 -9.77
N GLU A 43 -7.91 7.44 -8.55
CA GLU A 43 -7.46 8.46 -7.59
C GLU A 43 -6.28 8.05 -6.69
N TRP A 44 -5.48 7.06 -7.09
CA TRP A 44 -4.26 6.68 -6.37
C TRP A 44 -3.14 7.69 -6.60
N CYS A 45 -2.45 8.07 -5.53
CA CYS A 45 -1.27 8.93 -5.62
C CYS A 45 -0.09 8.30 -4.85
N VAL A 46 1.03 8.10 -5.55
CA VAL A 46 2.26 7.56 -4.97
C VAL A 46 3.28 8.69 -4.86
N ARG A 47 3.60 9.12 -3.63
CA ARG A 47 4.55 10.20 -3.38
C ARG A 47 5.87 9.66 -2.84
N PRO A 48 6.96 9.66 -3.64
CA PRO A 48 8.26 9.20 -3.17
C PRO A 48 8.84 10.18 -2.15
N GLY A 49 9.35 9.64 -1.06
CA GLY A 49 10.18 10.35 -0.09
C GLY A 49 11.50 9.60 0.14
N SER A 50 12.48 10.26 0.75
CA SER A 50 13.81 9.69 0.97
C SER A 50 13.77 8.41 1.81
N LYS A 51 12.93 8.39 2.84
CA LYS A 51 12.80 7.25 3.76
C LYS A 51 11.58 6.38 3.49
N TYR A 52 10.47 6.99 3.11
CA TYR A 52 9.20 6.31 2.87
C TYR A 52 8.60 6.81 1.57
N ILE A 53 8.08 5.89 0.77
CA ILE A 53 7.12 6.21 -0.28
C ILE A 53 5.74 6.22 0.38
N LYS A 54 5.03 7.35 0.27
CA LYS A 54 3.67 7.48 0.79
C LYS A 54 2.68 7.06 -0.28
N ILE A 55 1.76 6.19 0.10
CA ILE A 55 0.64 5.74 -0.74
C ILE A 55 -0.60 6.48 -0.27
N LEU A 56 -1.26 7.15 -1.20
CA LEU A 56 -2.40 8.01 -0.92
C LEU A 56 -3.59 7.63 -1.79
N ARG A 57 -4.77 7.97 -1.28
CA ARG A 57 -6.08 7.89 -1.93
C ARG A 57 -6.66 9.29 -2.10
N ASP A 58 -7.77 9.36 -2.83
CA ASP A 58 -8.60 10.55 -3.02
C ASP A 58 -7.78 11.72 -3.58
N ASN A 59 -7.06 11.45 -4.68
CA ASN A 59 -6.15 12.38 -5.35
C ASN A 59 -5.06 12.97 -4.45
N GLY A 60 -4.65 12.20 -3.43
CA GLY A 60 -3.66 12.64 -2.47
C GLY A 60 -4.24 13.40 -1.28
N GLY A 61 -5.53 13.25 -0.99
CA GLY A 61 -6.21 13.79 0.20
C GLY A 61 -6.20 12.85 1.40
N SER A 62 -6.02 11.54 1.20
CA SER A 62 -6.05 10.53 2.27
C SER A 62 -4.79 9.67 2.30
N ALA A 63 -4.21 9.44 3.49
CA ALA A 63 -3.03 8.60 3.66
C ALA A 63 -3.44 7.13 3.85
N TRP A 64 -3.10 6.31 2.86
CA TRP A 64 -3.49 4.89 2.83
C TRP A 64 -2.42 3.98 3.45
N GLY A 65 -1.15 4.26 3.18
CA GLY A 65 -0.05 3.46 3.71
C GLY A 65 1.32 4.00 3.34
N PHE A 66 2.36 3.30 3.78
CA PHE A 66 3.75 3.67 3.50
C PHE A 66 4.55 2.44 3.10
N VAL A 67 5.53 2.65 2.23
CA VAL A 67 6.53 1.64 1.86
C VAL A 67 7.91 2.17 2.19
N VAL A 68 8.75 1.36 2.84
CA VAL A 68 10.13 1.75 3.18
C VAL A 68 10.96 1.89 1.90
N ASN A 69 11.63 3.03 1.74
CA ASN A 69 12.38 3.39 0.54
C ASN A 69 13.91 3.40 0.72
N THR A 70 14.38 2.97 1.88
CA THR A 70 15.79 3.02 2.24
C THR A 70 16.26 1.69 2.80
N ASP A 71 17.51 1.35 2.53
CA ASP A 71 18.17 0.15 3.03
C ASP A 71 18.81 0.36 4.41
N THR A 72 18.82 1.59 4.92
CA THR A 72 19.48 1.96 6.19
C THR A 72 18.52 2.08 7.37
N ASP A 73 17.26 1.66 7.21
CA ASP A 73 16.33 1.68 8.33
C ASP A 73 16.68 0.62 9.38
N LYS A 74 16.73 1.03 10.65
CA LYS A 74 17.17 0.17 11.76
C LYS A 74 16.22 -1.00 12.07
N LYS A 75 14.96 -0.94 11.63
CA LYS A 75 13.92 -1.92 11.99
C LYS A 75 13.29 -2.62 10.80
N PHE A 76 13.30 -1.98 9.64
CA PHE A 76 12.55 -2.42 8.47
C PHE A 76 13.47 -2.52 7.25
N LYS A 77 13.12 -3.43 6.34
CA LYS A 77 13.79 -3.56 5.05
C LYS A 77 13.15 -2.65 4.03
N LYS A 78 13.91 -2.29 2.99
CA LYS A 78 13.36 -1.64 1.80
C LYS A 78 12.23 -2.51 1.21
N GLY A 79 11.13 -1.87 0.85
CA GLY A 79 9.92 -2.54 0.39
C GLY A 79 8.94 -2.95 1.49
N ASP A 80 9.30 -2.85 2.78
CA ASP A 80 8.37 -3.18 3.86
C ASP A 80 7.16 -2.25 3.84
N ILE A 81 5.98 -2.85 3.98
CA ILE A 81 4.69 -2.16 4.03
C ILE A 81 4.39 -1.79 5.47
N LEU A 82 4.03 -0.53 5.70
CA LEU A 82 3.67 -0.01 7.01
C LEU A 82 2.31 0.70 6.95
N LYS A 83 1.46 0.42 7.94
CA LYS A 83 0.19 1.15 8.11
C LYS A 83 0.44 2.57 8.62
N CYS A 84 -0.50 3.47 8.40
CA CYS A 84 -0.45 4.83 8.90
C CYS A 84 -0.48 4.87 10.45
N ALA A 85 0.35 5.73 11.05
CA ALA A 85 0.14 6.24 12.41
C ALA A 85 -0.53 7.64 12.40
N GLY A 86 -0.40 8.34 11.28
CA GLY A 86 -1.08 9.58 10.95
C GLY A 86 -0.73 9.98 9.52
N TRP A 87 -1.13 11.19 9.11
CA TRP A 87 -0.89 11.71 7.76
C TRP A 87 0.60 11.68 7.35
N ALA A 88 1.49 12.07 8.27
CA ALA A 88 2.89 12.30 7.96
C ALA A 88 3.79 11.06 8.11
N ALA A 89 3.38 10.07 8.92
CA ALA A 89 4.26 8.99 9.35
C ALA A 89 3.59 7.62 9.51
N PRO A 90 4.32 6.53 9.24
CA PRO A 90 3.84 5.17 9.48
C PRO A 90 3.94 4.74 10.95
N ALA A 91 3.13 3.75 11.32
CA ALA A 91 3.26 3.01 12.57
C ALA A 91 4.43 2.03 12.49
N ARG A 92 5.43 2.23 13.37
CA ARG A 92 6.72 1.54 13.35
C ARG A 92 6.81 0.33 14.28
N ASN A 93 5.70 -0.38 14.48
CA ASN A 93 5.61 -1.55 15.35
C ASN A 93 5.85 -2.90 14.62
N LYS A 94 5.42 -3.08 13.36
CA LYS A 94 5.65 -4.32 12.58
C LYS A 94 5.55 -4.08 11.07
N ALA A 95 6.24 -4.85 10.22
CA ALA A 95 5.99 -4.85 8.77
C ALA A 95 4.70 -5.62 8.43
N ARG A 96 3.98 -5.20 7.37
CA ARG A 96 2.68 -5.76 6.93
C ARG A 96 2.85 -6.59 5.66
N GLY A 97 4.08 -7.07 5.43
CA GLY A 97 4.52 -7.62 4.16
C GLY A 97 5.63 -6.78 3.56
N ASN A 98 6.19 -7.27 2.46
CA ASN A 98 7.20 -6.58 1.68
C ASN A 98 6.81 -6.64 0.19
N VAL A 99 6.74 -5.48 -0.45
CA VAL A 99 6.25 -5.38 -1.84
C VAL A 99 7.14 -6.09 -2.87
N LEU A 100 8.40 -6.40 -2.52
CA LEU A 100 9.32 -7.13 -3.38
C LEU A 100 9.17 -8.64 -3.23
N GLU A 101 8.89 -9.10 -2.00
CA GLU A 101 8.83 -10.52 -1.63
C GLU A 101 7.47 -11.16 -1.94
N GLY A 102 6.40 -10.35 -2.06
CA GLY A 102 5.05 -10.89 -2.16
C GLY A 102 4.63 -11.61 -0.88
N ASN A 103 3.64 -12.51 -1.01
CA ASN A 103 3.08 -13.32 0.07
C ASN A 103 2.58 -12.49 1.27
N TYR A 104 1.79 -11.43 1.00
CA TYR A 104 1.23 -10.57 2.04
C TYR A 104 -0.24 -10.21 1.80
N PRO A 105 -1.04 -10.04 2.87
CA PRO A 105 -2.43 -9.62 2.75
C PRO A 105 -2.57 -8.09 2.59
N ILE A 106 -3.56 -7.64 1.83
CA ILE A 106 -3.97 -6.25 1.66
C ILE A 106 -5.50 -6.12 1.71
N ASN A 107 -5.99 -4.99 2.22
CA ASN A 107 -7.38 -4.58 2.10
C ASN A 107 -7.46 -3.26 1.32
N TRP A 108 -8.59 -2.99 0.68
CA TRP A 108 -8.84 -1.70 0.02
C TRP A 108 -8.73 -0.52 1.00
N THR A 109 -9.00 -0.74 2.30
CA THR A 109 -8.91 0.25 3.37
C THR A 109 -7.48 0.52 3.87
N GLY A 110 -6.50 -0.33 3.51
CA GLY A 110 -5.12 -0.16 3.96
C GLY A 110 -4.37 -1.46 4.26
N PRO A 111 -3.08 -1.35 4.64
CA PRO A 111 -2.32 -2.44 5.23
C PRO A 111 -2.97 -2.90 6.55
N LEU A 112 -2.98 -4.21 6.80
CA LEU A 112 -3.72 -4.79 7.91
C LEU A 112 -3.28 -4.26 9.29
N TYR A 113 -4.27 -4.14 10.17
CA TYR A 113 -4.06 -3.88 11.59
C TYR A 113 -3.53 -5.14 12.28
N LEU A 114 -2.80 -4.94 13.38
CA LEU A 114 -2.31 -6.01 14.24
C LEU A 114 -3.33 -6.28 15.33
#